data_AF-A0A960G216-F1
#
_entry.id   AF-A0A960G216-F1
#
_cell.length_a   1.000
_cell.length_b   1.000
_cell.length_c   1.000
_cell.angle_alpha   90.00
_cell.angle_beta   90.00
_cell.angle_gamma   90.00
#
_symmetry.space_group_name_H-M   'P 1'
#
loop_
_entity.id
_entity.type
_entity.pdbx_description
1 polymer ?
#
loop_
_entity_poly.entity_id
_entity_poly.type
_entity_poly.pdbx_seq_one_letter_code
_entity_poly.pdbx_strand_id
1 'polypeptide(L)' 'ALNLEADPQCVFEVDDKPREMTARLVTDDAEREEIWALMYEIWPAYNAYRGRAGRDIKVFVITPA' A
#
# COMPACT_ATOMS: atom_id res chain seq x y z
N ALA A 1 -7.12 -5.31 -3.88
CA ALA A 1 -7.78 -5.59 -2.60
C ALA A 1 -9.21 -5.15 -2.80
N LEU A 2 -10.18 -6.06 -2.88
CA LEU A 2 -11.51 -5.69 -3.41
C LEU A 2 -12.24 -4.69 -2.52
N ASN A 3 -12.04 -4.76 -1.20
CA ASN A 3 -12.71 -3.88 -0.26
C ASN A 3 -12.26 -2.41 -0.41
N LEU A 4 -10.95 -2.12 -0.36
CA LEU A 4 -10.42 -0.76 -0.47
C LEU A 4 -10.64 -0.11 -1.85
N GLU A 5 -10.87 -0.91 -2.87
CA GLU A 5 -11.21 -0.44 -4.21
C GLU A 5 -12.69 -0.06 -4.32
N ALA A 6 -13.56 -0.70 -3.52
CA ALA A 6 -14.99 -0.41 -3.46
C ALA A 6 -15.32 0.71 -2.46
N ASP A 7 -14.61 0.74 -1.34
CA ASP A 7 -14.72 1.76 -0.29
C ASP A 7 -13.32 2.10 0.25
N PRO A 8 -12.80 3.30 -0.02
CA PRO A 8 -11.46 3.69 0.41
C PRO A 8 -11.37 4.02 1.91
N GLN A 9 -12.49 4.12 2.64
CA GLN A 9 -12.46 4.41 4.07
C GLN A 9 -11.94 3.19 4.84
N CYS A 10 -10.99 3.42 5.74
CA CYS A 10 -10.42 2.35 6.55
C CYS A 10 -9.96 2.86 7.93
N VAL A 11 -9.97 1.96 8.90
CA VAL A 11 -9.35 2.20 10.21
C VAL A 11 -7.93 1.65 10.18
N PHE A 12 -6.95 2.48 10.52
CA PHE A 12 -5.56 2.09 10.70
C PHE A 12 -5.18 2.18 12.18
N GLU A 13 -4.60 1.11 12.72
CA GLU A 13 -4.27 1.01 14.14
C GLU A 13 -2.76 0.83 14.35
N VAL A 14 -2.20 1.64 15.24
CA VAL A 14 -0.82 1.53 15.72
C VAL A 14 -0.85 1.75 17.22
N ASP A 15 -0.24 0.85 17.99
CA ASP A 15 -0.19 0.92 19.46
C ASP A 15 -1.58 1.09 20.10
N ASP A 16 -2.56 0.27 19.70
CA ASP A 16 -3.96 0.28 20.17
C ASP A 16 -4.68 1.64 19.96
N LYS A 17 -4.23 2.45 19.00
CA LYS A 17 -4.83 3.75 18.67
C LYS A 17 -5.43 3.70 17.27
N PRO A 18 -6.76 3.45 17.15
CA PRO A 18 -7.42 3.46 15.86
C PRO A 18 -7.50 4.89 15.30
N ARG A 19 -7.30 5.01 13.98
CA ARG A 19 -7.40 6.27 13.24
C ARG A 19 -8.23 6.05 11.98
N GLU A 20 -9.18 6.95 11.74
CA GLU A 20 -9.89 7.01 10.47
C GLU A 20 -8.94 7.52 9.39
N MET A 21 -8.82 6.76 8.31
CA MET A 21 -7.92 7.04 7.20
C MET A 21 -8.63 6.79 5.87
N THR A 22 -8.09 7.38 4.82
CA THR A 22 -8.52 7.12 3.44
C THR A 22 -7.38 6.43 2.68
N ALA A 23 -7.71 5.31 2.02
CA ALA A 23 -6.81 4.60 1.13
C ALA A 23 -6.92 5.13 -0.30
N ARG A 24 -5.78 5.34 -0.96
CA ARG A 24 -5.70 5.67 -2.37
C ARG A 24 -4.85 4.63 -3.09
N LEU A 25 -5.42 3.98 -4.11
CA LEU A 25 -4.65 3.13 -5.00
C LEU A 25 -3.64 3.99 -5.79
N VAL A 26 -2.37 3.61 -5.74
CA VAL A 26 -1.32 4.23 -6.56
C VAL A 26 -1.43 3.68 -7.97
N THR A 27 -1.78 4.55 -8.92
CA THR A 27 -1.90 4.21 -10.35
C THR A 27 -0.76 4.78 -11.19
N ASP A 28 -0.03 5.77 -10.67
CA ASP A 28 1.15 6.32 -11.33
C ASP A 28 2.36 5.42 -11.08
N ASP A 29 3.05 5.02 -12.15
CA ASP A 29 4.18 4.10 -12.06
C ASP A 29 5.40 4.74 -11.38
N ALA A 30 5.62 6.05 -11.54
CA ALA A 30 6.76 6.72 -10.91
C ALA A 30 6.56 6.81 -9.39
N GLU A 31 5.38 7.24 -8.93
CA GLU A 31 4.99 7.23 -7.51
C GLU A 31 5.10 5.81 -6.94
N ARG A 32 4.69 4.80 -7.71
CA ARG A 32 4.78 3.40 -7.29
C ARG A 32 6.22 2.95 -7.07
N GLU A 33 7.14 3.27 -7.98
CA GLU A 33 8.55 2.89 -7.83
C GLU A 33 9.23 3.62 -6.66
N GLU A 34 8.89 4.89 -6.41
CA GLU A 34 9.39 5.63 -5.24
C GLU A 34 8.97 4.96 -3.93
N ILE A 35 7.69 4.59 -3.80
CA ILE A 35 7.18 3.86 -2.62
C ILE A 35 7.83 2.47 -2.54
N TRP A 36 8.01 1.80 -3.68
CA TRP A 36 8.63 0.48 -3.72
C TRP A 36 10.08 0.50 -3.22
N ALA A 37 10.84 1.54 -3.57
CA ALA A 37 12.20 1.74 -3.06
C ALA A 37 12.21 1.92 -1.53
N LEU A 38 11.27 2.69 -0.97
CA LEU A 38 11.13 2.84 0.49
C LEU A 38 10.76 1.51 1.16
N MET A 39 9.85 0.74 0.56
CA MET A 39 9.45 -0.58 1.08
C MET A 39 10.60 -1.59 1.05
N TYR A 40 11.50 -1.49 0.07
CA TYR A 40 12.68 -2.34 -0.02
C TYR A 40 13.63 -2.11 1.15
N GLU A 41 13.85 -0.86 1.55
CA GLU A 41 14.68 -0.51 2.72
C GLU A 41 14.12 -1.08 4.03
N ILE A 42 12.78 -1.16 4.15
CA ILE A 42 12.12 -1.73 5.32
C ILE A 42 12.17 -3.26 5.28
N TRP A 43 11.87 -3.86 4.12
CA TRP A 43 11.78 -5.31 3.97
C TRP A 43 12.15 -5.77 2.54
N PRO A 44 13.41 -6.20 2.31
CA PRO A 44 13.89 -6.58 0.99
C PRO A 44 13.11 -7.71 0.30
N ALA A 45 12.44 -8.59 1.07
CA ALA A 45 11.73 -9.73 0.49
C ALA A 45 10.51 -9.34 -0.37
N TYR A 46 10.04 -8.08 -0.32
CA TYR A 46 8.98 -7.61 -1.21
C TYR A 46 9.35 -7.76 -2.69
N ASN A 47 10.63 -7.59 -3.06
CA ASN A 47 11.10 -7.82 -4.43
C ASN A 47 10.87 -9.27 -4.88
N ALA A 48 11.11 -10.23 -3.99
CA ALA A 48 10.87 -11.63 -4.29
C ALA A 48 9.37 -11.94 -4.45
N TYR A 49 8.48 -11.18 -3.79
CA TYR A 49 7.04 -11.31 -3.99
C TYR A 49 6.61 -10.70 -5.33
N ARG A 50 7.12 -9.51 -5.67
CA ARG A 50 6.86 -8.85 -6.96
C ARG A 50 7.27 -9.74 -8.13
N GLY A 51 8.46 -10.36 -8.08
CA GLY A 51 8.93 -11.26 -9.13
C GLY A 51 8.10 -12.54 -9.29
N ARG A 52 7.45 -13.02 -8.22
CA ARG A 52 6.65 -14.26 -8.23
C ARG A 52 5.16 -14.04 -8.47
N ALA A 53 4.66 -12.80 -8.33
CA ALA A 53 3.23 -12.52 -8.29
C ALA A 53 2.50 -12.74 -9.62
N GLY A 54 3.21 -12.69 -10.76
CA GLY A 54 2.60 -12.81 -12.10
C GLY A 54 1.60 -11.69 -12.44
N ARG A 55 1.52 -10.65 -11.60
CA ARG A 55 0.69 -9.45 -11.73
C ARG A 55 1.33 -8.31 -10.96
N ASP A 56 0.90 -7.09 -11.25
CA ASP A 56 1.26 -5.94 -10.43
C ASP A 56 0.68 -6.05 -9.02
N ILE A 57 1.57 -5.91 -8.02
CA ILE A 57 1.17 -5.80 -6.62
C ILE A 57 0.59 -4.40 -6.44
N LYS A 58 -0.68 -4.35 -6.02
CA LYS A 58 -1.38 -3.09 -5.73
C LYS A 58 -0.77 -2.43 -4.49
N VAL A 59 -0.40 -1.16 -4.63
CA VAL A 59 0.12 -0.32 -3.55
C VAL A 59 -0.95 0.71 -3.21
N PHE A 60 -1.25 0.85 -1.92
CA PHE A 60 -2.20 1.84 -1.41
C PHE A 60 -1.46 2.82 -0.50
N VAL A 61 -1.65 4.11 -0.73
CA VAL A 61 -1.23 5.17 0.18
C VAL A 61 -2.37 5.43 1.16
N ILE A 62 -2.05 5.44 2.45
CA ILE A 62 -3.02 5.66 3.53
C ILE A 62 -2.76 7.06 4.11
N THR A 63 -3.75 7.94 4.05
CA THR A 63 -3.67 9.31 4.60
C THR A 63 -4.79 9.54 5.62
N PRO A 64 -4.61 10.43 6.60
CA PRO A 64 -5.72 10.87 7.46
C PRO A 64 -6.91 11.34 6.62
N ALA A 65 -8.12 11.00 7.06
CA ALA A 65 -9.38 11.42 6.43
C ALA A 65 -9.61 12.93 6.58
#